data_AF-A0AAW9Q8Z5-F1
#
_entry.id   AF-A0AAW9Q8Z5-F1
#
_cell.length_a   1.000
_cell.length_b   1.000
_cell.length_c   1.000
_cell.angle_alpha   90.00
_cell.angle_beta   90.00
_cell.angle_gamma   90.00
#
_symmetry.space_group_name_H-M   'P 1'
#
loop_
_entity.id
_entity.type
_entity.pdbx_description
1 polymer ?
#
loop_
_entity_poly.entity_id
_entity_poly.type
_entity_poly.pdbx_seq_one_letter_code
_entity_poly.pdbx_strand_id
1 'polypeptide(L)' 'MQSPPYVLLLLGDKTGSCHIFDPADGYRLIKNCGHYKEAQIWLLEDEYEPLEGILAGTEIHGSIS' A
#
# COMPACT_ATOMS: atom_id res chain seq x y z
N MET A 1 16.38 -4.92 -16.40
CA MET A 1 15.57 -3.78 -15.94
C MET A 1 14.64 -4.30 -14.86
N GLN A 2 14.87 -3.95 -13.59
CA GLN A 2 13.92 -4.27 -12.54
C GLN A 2 12.77 -3.27 -12.66
N SER A 3 11.56 -3.77 -12.92
CA SER A 3 10.34 -2.97 -12.81
C SER A 3 10.23 -2.43 -11.39
N PRO A 4 9.69 -1.22 -11.17
CA PRO A 4 9.40 -0.77 -9.82
C PRO A 4 8.46 -1.78 -9.13
N PRO A 5 8.58 -1.95 -7.80
CA PRO A 5 7.72 -2.86 -7.07
C PRO A 5 6.25 -2.48 -7.27
N TYR A 6 5.39 -3.49 -7.39
CA TYR A 6 3.94 -3.26 -7.39
C TYR A 6 3.51 -2.83 -5.99
N VAL A 7 2.70 -1.76 -5.90
CA VAL A 7 2.30 -1.18 -4.62
C VAL A 7 0.79 -0.99 -4.57
N LEU A 8 0.21 -1.26 -3.40
CA LEU A 8 -1.16 -0.90 -3.05
C LEU A 8 -1.14 0.26 -2.04
N LEU A 9 -2.15 1.12 -2.12
CA LEU A 9 -2.29 2.27 -1.22
C LEU A 9 -3.37 1.99 -0.17
N LEU A 10 -2.99 2.01 1.11
CA LEU A 10 -3.93 1.94 2.24
C LEU A 10 -4.17 3.34 2.81
N LEU A 11 -5.42 3.78 2.82
CA LEU A 11 -5.85 5.07 3.41
C LEU A 11 -6.81 4.84 4.58
N GLY A 12 -6.44 5.35 5.75
CA GLY A 12 -7.34 5.44 6.90
C GLY A 12 -8.18 6.71 6.85
N ASP A 13 -9.47 6.63 7.18
CA ASP A 13 -10.32 7.79 7.38
C ASP A 13 -10.49 8.15 8.87
N LYS A 14 -11.18 9.26 9.13
CA LYS A 14 -11.33 9.83 10.49
C LYS A 14 -12.13 8.94 11.47
N THR A 15 -12.87 7.96 10.96
CA THR A 15 -13.63 6.97 11.72
C THR A 15 -12.81 5.74 12.11
N GLY A 16 -11.58 5.62 11.58
CA GLY A 16 -10.71 4.46 11.78
C GLY A 16 -10.89 3.37 10.72
N SER A 17 -11.87 3.50 9.82
CA SER A 17 -12.00 2.62 8.66
C SER A 17 -10.84 2.83 7.69
N CYS A 18 -10.48 1.78 6.96
CA CYS A 18 -9.34 1.73 6.06
C CYS A 18 -9.78 1.27 4.67
N HIS A 19 -9.16 1.84 3.63
CA HIS A 19 -9.49 1.61 2.24
C HIS A 19 -8.23 1.28 1.45
N ILE A 20 -8.26 0.20 0.68
CA ILE A 20 -7.13 -0.23 -0.16
C ILE A 20 -7.44 0.10 -1.61
N PHE A 21 -6.52 0.82 -2.25
CA PHE A 21 -6.62 1.25 -3.64
C PHE A 21 -5.46 0.71 -4.48
N ASP A 22 -5.72 0.53 -5.76
CA ASP A 22 -4.74 0.19 -6.79
C ASP A 22 -4.42 1.43 -7.64
N PRO A 23 -3.26 2.08 -7.44
CA PRO A 23 -2.85 3.22 -8.26
C PRO A 23 -2.53 2.85 -9.72
N ALA A 24 -2.14 1.61 -10.00
CA ALA A 24 -1.85 1.15 -11.35
C ALA A 24 -3.12 1.02 -12.20
N ASP A 25 -4.27 0.80 -11.54
CA ASP A 25 -5.60 0.74 -12.15
C ASP A 25 -6.44 1.98 -11.82
N GLY A 26 -5.84 3.17 -11.90
CA GLY A 26 -6.57 4.44 -11.80
C GLY A 26 -7.16 4.74 -10.41
N TYR A 27 -6.45 4.32 -9.35
CA TYR A 27 -6.92 4.40 -7.96
C TYR A 27 -8.24 3.64 -7.74
N ARG A 28 -8.40 2.48 -8.38
CA ARG A 28 -9.56 1.63 -8.16
C ARG A 28 -9.59 1.16 -6.70
N LEU A 29 -10.75 1.24 -6.07
CA LEU A 29 -10.99 0.68 -4.74
C LEU A 29 -11.00 -0.85 -4.81
N ILE A 30 -10.07 -1.49 -4.12
CA ILE A 30 -9.94 -2.95 -4.06
C ILE A 30 -10.69 -3.51 -2.87
N LYS A 31 -10.60 -2.84 -1.70
CA LYS A 31 -11.17 -3.35 -0.45
C LYS A 31 -11.49 -2.22 0.54
N ASN A 32 -12.63 -2.36 1.22
CA ASN A 32 -12.97 -1.62 2.43
C ASN A 32 -12.72 -2.51 3.65
N CYS A 33 -12.18 -1.93 4.71
CA CYS A 33 -11.88 -2.58 5.98
C CYS A 33 -12.36 -1.69 7.12
N GLY A 34 -12.96 -2.27 8.16
CA GLY A 34 -13.47 -1.52 9.31
C GLY A 34 -12.37 -0.95 10.20
N HIS A 35 -11.14 -1.47 10.09
CA HIS A 35 -9.96 -1.00 10.82
C HIS A 35 -8.66 -1.51 10.17
N TYR A 36 -7.54 -0.89 10.54
CA TYR A 36 -6.20 -1.23 10.01
C TYR A 36 -5.85 -2.71 10.13
N LYS A 37 -6.25 -3.37 11.23
CA LYS A 37 -5.89 -4.78 11.46
C LYS A 37 -6.48 -5.73 10.42
N GLU A 38 -7.70 -5.47 9.98
CA GLU A 38 -8.36 -6.23 8.91
C GLU A 38 -7.64 -6.03 7.58
N ALA A 39 -7.28 -4.79 7.25
CA ALA A 39 -6.54 -4.47 6.04
C ALA A 39 -5.15 -5.13 6.05
N GLN A 40 -4.46 -5.11 7.19
CA GLN A 40 -3.17 -5.78 7.36
C GLN A 40 -3.28 -7.29 7.13
N ILE A 41 -4.29 -7.96 7.69
CA ILE A 41 -4.50 -9.39 7.50
C ILE A 41 -4.72 -9.69 6.01
N TRP A 42 -5.59 -8.92 5.36
CA TRP A 42 -5.91 -9.10 3.94
C TRP A 42 -4.67 -8.93 3.04
N LEU A 43 -3.80 -7.95 3.33
CA LEU A 43 -2.55 -7.76 2.59
C LEU A 43 -1.56 -8.90 2.80
N LEU A 44 -1.45 -9.42 4.03
CA LEU A 44 -0.57 -10.55 4.34
C LEU A 44 -1.02 -11.85 3.67
N GLU A 45 -2.33 -12.04 3.46
CA GLU A 45 -2.86 -13.19 2.71
C GLU A 45 -2.41 -13.19 1.23
N ASP A 46 -2.15 -12.01 0.66
CA ASP A 46 -1.65 -11.83 -0.71
C ASP A 46 -0.11 -11.67 -0.77
N GLU A 47 0.59 -12.12 0.28
CA GLU A 47 2.06 -12.13 0.40
C GLU A 47 2.73 -10.72 0.43
N TYR A 48 1.98 -9.66 0.74
CA TYR A 48 2.59 -8.34 0.94
C TYR A 48 3.35 -8.28 2.26
N GLU A 49 4.56 -7.71 2.22
CA GLU A 49 5.33 -7.42 3.42
C GLU A 49 5.03 -6.00 3.92
N PRO A 50 4.77 -5.81 5.24
CA PRO A 50 4.63 -4.48 5.80
C PRO A 50 5.97 -3.75 5.79
N LEU A 51 6.02 -2.62 5.11
CA LEU A 51 7.16 -1.72 5.15
C LEU A 51 6.93 -0.68 6.26
N GLU A 52 7.71 -0.75 7.33
CA GLU A 52 7.71 0.26 8.40
C GLU A 52 8.78 1.33 8.12
N GLY A 53 8.37 2.57 7.86
CA GLY A 53 9.29 3.69 7.65
C GLY A 53 8.61 4.98 7.19
N ILE A 54 9.28 6.12 7.37
CA ILE A 54 8.94 7.35 6.63
C ILE A 54 9.71 7.26 5.32
N LEU A 55 9.02 7.04 4.21
CA LEU A 55 9.61 7.23 2.88
C LEU A 55 10.00 8.70 2.76
N ALA A 56 11.26 9.03 3.00
CA ALA A 56 11.79 10.31 2.58
C ALA A 56 11.71 10.28 1.05
N GLY A 57 11.12 11.30 0.41
CA GLY A 57 10.87 11.33 -1.05
C GLY A 57 12.10 11.12 -1.95
N THR A 58 13.28 10.96 -1.37
CA THR A 58 14.53 10.50 -2.00
C THR A 58 14.63 8.98 -2.23
N GLU A 59 13.89 8.14 -1.50
CA GLU A 59 13.99 6.67 -1.57
C GLU A 59 13.19 6.04 -2.72
N ILE A 60 12.29 6.82 -3.34
CA ILE A 60 11.55 6.42 -4.56
C ILE A 60 12.39 6.51 -5.84
N HIS A 61 13.62 7.04 -5.76
CA HIS A 61 14.60 6.88 -6.83
C HIS A 61 15.41 5.62 -6.56
N GLY A 62 14.99 4.50 -7.17
CA GLY A 62 15.89 3.37 -7.35
C GLY A 62 17.21 3.87 -7.93
N SER A 63 18.30 3.63 -7.20
CA SER A 63 19.65 3.94 -7.65
C SER A 63 19.89 3.23 -8.98
N ILE A 64 19.81 3.99 -10.08
CA ILE A 64 20.38 3.58 -11.36
C ILE A 64 21.88 3.85 -11.22
N SER A 65 22.61 2.81 -10.83
CA SER A 65 24.06 2.69 -11.08
C SER A 65 24.28 1.96 -12.40
#